data_AF-E1T3E7-F1
#
_entry.id   AF-E1T3E7-F1
#
_cell.length_a   1.000
_cell.length_b   1.000
_cell.length_c   1.000
_cell.angle_alpha   90.00
_cell.angle_beta   90.00
_cell.angle_gamma   90.00
#
_symmetry.space_group_name_H-M   'P 1'
#
loop_
_entity.id
_entity.type
_entity.pdbx_description
1 polymer ?
#
loop_
_entity_poly.entity_id
_entity_poly.type
_entity_poly.pdbx_seq_one_letter_code
_entity_poly.pdbx_strand_id
1 'polypeptide(L)' 'MDANIITQAKAFFKSASIAAEACVVARYGEFDIFKEKHCAAYDAALFPLLAEYFGEMTLDEVLSIVG' A
#
# COMPACT_ATOMS: atom_id res chain seq x y z
N MET A 1 -14.46 14.01 8.93
CA MET A 1 -14.33 12.85 8.04
C MET A 1 -15.07 11.69 8.69
N ASP A 2 -15.89 10.96 7.94
CA ASP A 2 -16.70 9.86 8.49
C ASP A 2 -15.78 8.74 9.00
N ALA A 3 -15.99 8.27 10.24
CA ALA A 3 -15.17 7.22 10.86
C ALA A 3 -15.17 5.91 10.04
N ASN A 4 -16.23 5.68 9.25
CA ASN A 4 -16.33 4.55 8.35
C ASN A 4 -15.33 4.64 7.18
N ILE A 5 -15.13 5.83 6.62
CA ILE A 5 -14.19 6.06 5.50
C ILE A 5 -12.75 5.82 5.95
N ILE A 6 -12.38 6.32 7.14
CA ILE A 6 -11.04 6.11 7.71
C ILE A 6 -10.78 4.62 7.94
N THR A 7 -11.77 3.90 8.47
CA THR A 7 -11.65 2.46 8.74
C THR A 7 -11.46 1.66 7.46
N GLN A 8 -12.24 1.97 6.41
CA GLN A 8 -12.11 1.33 5.10
C GLN A 8 -10.77 1.62 4.45
N ALA A 9 -10.31 2.86 4.50
CA ALA A 9 -9.03 3.25 3.94
C ALA A 9 -7.84 2.57 4.65
N LYS A 10 -7.89 2.43 5.98
CA LYS A 10 -6.89 1.64 6.75
C LYS A 10 -6.93 0.16 6.36
N ALA A 11 -8.11 -0.42 6.17
CA ALA A 11 -8.26 -1.80 5.73
C ALA A 11 -7.72 -2.02 4.30
N PHE A 12 -8.00 -1.08 3.38
CA PHE A 12 -7.49 -1.11 2.03
C PHE A 12 -5.97 -1.02 2.00
N PHE A 13 -5.37 -0.05 2.71
CA PHE A 13 -3.91 0.10 2.79
C PHE A 13 -3.23 -1.19 3.27
N LYS A 14 -3.78 -1.82 4.31
CA LYS A 14 -3.28 -3.09 4.84
C LYS A 14 -3.39 -4.21 3.80
N SER A 15 -4.52 -4.31 3.10
CA SER A 15 -4.72 -5.32 2.06
C SER A 15 -3.77 -5.12 0.89
N ALA A 16 -3.57 -3.88 0.44
CA ALA A 16 -2.66 -3.54 -0.65
C ALA A 16 -1.21 -3.86 -0.29
N SER A 17 -0.81 -3.59 0.96
CA SER A 17 0.52 -3.93 1.48
C SER A 17 0.78 -5.45 1.46
N ILE A 18 -0.20 -6.24 1.92
CA ILE A 18 -0.11 -7.72 1.88
C ILE A 18 -0.03 -8.23 0.44
N ALA A 19 -0.82 -7.65 -0.47
CA ALA A 19 -0.78 -8.03 -1.88
C ALA A 19 0.58 -7.72 -2.52
N ALA A 20 1.14 -6.54 -2.24
CA ALA A 20 2.46 -6.15 -2.72
C ALA A 20 3.56 -7.09 -2.20
N GLU A 21 3.55 -7.44 -0.92
CA GLU A 21 4.48 -8.42 -0.35
C GLU A 21 4.36 -9.79 -1.03
N ALA A 22 3.12 -10.28 -1.21
CA ALA A 22 2.87 -11.55 -1.90
C ALA A 22 3.39 -11.54 -3.35
N CYS A 23 3.29 -10.41 -4.05
CA CYS A 23 3.88 -10.25 -5.38
C CYS A 23 5.41 -10.37 -5.36
N VAL A 24 6.08 -9.79 -4.36
CA VAL A 24 7.54 -9.91 -4.22
C VAL A 24 7.93 -11.36 -3.90
N VAL A 25 7.23 -12.00 -2.96
CA VAL A 25 7.47 -13.41 -2.61
C VAL A 25 7.24 -14.33 -3.80
N ALA A 26 6.18 -14.12 -4.58
CA ALA A 26 5.91 -14.91 -5.79
C ALA A 26 7.02 -14.78 -6.85
N ARG A 27 7.71 -13.64 -6.89
CA ARG A 27 8.77 -13.35 -7.87
C ARG A 27 10.16 -13.77 -7.41
N TYR A 28 10.47 -13.62 -6.13
CA TYR A 28 11.83 -13.81 -5.59
C TYR A 28 11.94 -14.95 -4.56
N GLY A 29 10.83 -15.57 -4.17
CA GLY A 29 10.75 -16.65 -3.19
C GLY A 29 10.67 -16.19 -1.73
N GLU A 30 11.04 -14.94 -1.44
CA GLU A 30 10.98 -14.32 -0.12
C GLU A 30 10.83 -12.80 -0.24
N PHE A 31 10.44 -12.14 0.86
CA PHE A 31 10.47 -10.68 1.00
C PHE A 31 11.52 -10.28 2.04
N ASP A 32 12.32 -9.27 1.72
CA ASP A 32 13.40 -8.76 2.58
C ASP A 32 13.53 -7.26 2.36
N ILE A 33 13.24 -6.48 3.38
CA ILE A 33 13.22 -5.01 3.35
C ILE A 33 14.62 -4.39 3.16
N PHE A 34 15.70 -5.16 3.37
CA PHE A 34 17.06 -4.69 3.15
C PHE A 34 17.56 -4.94 1.74
N LYS A 35 16.80 -5.69 0.92
CA LYS A 35 17.11 -5.94 -0.48
C LYS A 35 16.42 -4.90 -1.37
N GLU A 36 17.21 -4.01 -1.96
CA GLU A 36 16.71 -2.93 -2.83
C GLU A 36 15.77 -3.43 -3.93
N LYS A 37 16.06 -4.59 -4.55
CA LYS A 37 15.21 -5.19 -5.58
C LYS A 37 13.84 -5.64 -5.05
N HIS A 38 13.76 -6.05 -3.79
CA HIS A 38 12.50 -6.45 -3.16
C HIS A 38 11.66 -5.21 -2.87
N CYS A 39 12.27 -4.15 -2.32
CA CYS A 39 11.60 -2.88 -2.08
C CYS A 39 11.09 -2.24 -3.38
N ALA A 40 11.90 -2.22 -4.44
CA ALA A 40 11.47 -1.70 -5.74
C ALA A 40 10.29 -2.50 -6.33
N ALA A 41 10.30 -3.83 -6.18
CA ALA A 41 9.19 -4.67 -6.63
C ALA A 41 7.93 -4.50 -5.76
N TYR A 42 8.11 -4.29 -4.46
CA TYR A 42 7.03 -3.99 -3.52
C TYR A 42 6.36 -2.66 -3.87
N ASP A 43 7.15 -1.59 -4.04
CA ASP A 43 6.67 -0.26 -4.41
C ASP A 43 5.95 -0.28 -5.77
N ALA A 44 6.50 -0.99 -6.75
CA ALA A 44 5.88 -1.16 -8.07
C ALA A 44 4.53 -1.88 -8.02
N ALA A 45 4.31 -2.75 -7.03
CA ALA A 45 3.02 -3.41 -6.81
C ALA A 45 2.06 -2.57 -5.95
N LEU A 46 2.59 -1.88 -4.94
CA LEU A 46 1.79 -1.12 -3.97
C LEU A 46 1.26 0.20 -4.53
N PHE A 47 2.11 1.01 -5.16
CA PHE A 47 1.72 2.36 -5.56
C PHE A 47 0.58 2.43 -6.57
N PRO A 48 0.47 1.54 -7.58
CA PRO A 48 -0.70 1.52 -8.46
C PRO A 48 -2.01 1.24 -7.70
N LEU A 49 -1.99 0.32 -6.73
CA LEU A 49 -3.17 -0.01 -5.91
C LEU A 49 -3.57 1.17 -5.03
N LEU A 50 -2.58 1.87 -4.45
CA LEU A 50 -2.84 3.08 -3.68
C LEU A 50 -3.37 4.21 -4.56
N ALA A 51 -2.86 4.38 -5.78
CA ALA A 51 -3.33 5.41 -6.70
C ALA A 51 -4.79 5.18 -7.13
N GLU A 52 -5.25 3.93 -7.23
CA GLU A 52 -6.65 3.61 -7.56
C GLU A 52 -7.62 4.08 -6.47
N TYR A 53 -7.23 3.95 -5.20
CA TYR A 53 -8.11 4.27 -4.06
C TYR A 53 -7.91 5.68 -3.49
N PHE A 54 -6.67 6.19 -3.55
CA PHE A 54 -6.26 7.47 -2.95
C PHE A 54 -5.86 8.51 -3.99
N GLY A 55 -5.81 8.19 -5.29
CA GLY A 55 -5.28 9.09 -6.32
C GLY A 55 -6.06 10.39 -6.50
N GLU A 56 -7.33 10.41 -6.11
CA GLU A 56 -8.16 11.63 -6.11
C GLU A 56 -8.11 12.39 -4.76
N MET A 57 -7.46 11.82 -3.74
CA MET A 57 -7.33 12.42 -2.42
C MET A 57 -6.09 13.30 -2.36
N THR A 58 -6.21 14.44 -1.68
CA THR A 58 -5.06 15.30 -1.36
C THR A 58 -4.15 14.61 -0.34
N LEU A 59 -2.88 15.02 -0.31
CA LEU A 59 -1.91 14.49 0.65
C LEU A 59 -2.38 14.67 2.10
N ASP A 60 -3.01 15.80 2.41
CA ASP A 60 -3.55 16.08 3.74
C ASP A 60 -4.69 15.11 4.13
N GLU A 61 -5.55 14.75 3.19
CA GLU A 61 -6.62 13.77 3.42
C GLU A 61 -6.05 12.38 3.66
N VAL A 62 -5.03 11.98 2.89
CA VAL A 62 -4.32 10.71 3.10
C VAL A 62 -3.61 10.70 4.47
N LEU A 63 -2.93 11.78 4.84
CA LEU A 63 -2.26 11.88 6.13
C LEU A 63 -3.25 11.85 7.31
N SER A 64 -4.44 12.44 7.15
CA SER A 64 -5.50 12.38 8.17
C SER A 64 -6.08 10.97 8.37
N ILE A 65 -5.95 10.10 7.36
CA ILE A 65 -6.36 8.69 7.43
C ILE A 65 -5.26 7.84 8.06
N VAL A 66 -4.01 8.07 7.70
CA VAL A 66 -2.87 7.24 8.16
C VAL A 66 -2.44 7.59 9.59
N GLY A 67 -2.75 8.81 10.05
CA GLY A 67 -2.58 9.28 11.44
C GLY A 67 -3.24 8.40 12.51
#